data_AF-A0A671LXV4-F1
#
_entry.id   AF-A0A671LXV4-F1
#
_cell.length_a   1.000
_cell.length_b   1.000
_cell.length_c   1.000
_cell.angle_alpha   90.00
_cell.angle_beta   90.00
_cell.angle_gamma   90.00
#
_symmetry.space_group_name_H-M   'P 1'
#
loop_
_entity.id
_entity.type
_entity.pdbx_description
1 polymer ?
#
loop_
_entity_poly.entity_id
_entity_poly.type
_entity_poly.pdbx_seq_one_letter_code
_entity_poly.pdbx_strand_id
1 'polypeptide(L)'
;MGNTSITEGKTALSVGDSSIARGKTSITMGKSSITRGVTTTSMGDSTITRGKTTISLGRANFSRGKTTTSFRKALMPKRRTK
;
A
#
# COMPACT_ATOMS: atom_id res chain seq x y z
N MET A 1 13.03 7.41 5.80
CA MET A 1 12.25 7.01 6.99
C MET A 1 11.10 8.02 7.11
N GLY A 2 9.83 7.59 7.01
CA GLY A 2 8.70 8.51 7.16
C GLY A 2 8.39 8.76 8.63
N ASN A 3 7.83 9.93 8.95
CA ASN A 3 7.75 10.47 10.32
C ASN A 3 6.97 9.58 11.30
N THR A 4 6.18 8.62 10.79
CA THR A 4 5.29 7.72 11.55
C THR A 4 5.18 6.34 10.88
N SER A 5 6.30 5.77 10.44
CA SER A 5 6.31 4.45 9.78
C SER A 5 6.31 3.31 10.80
N ILE A 6 5.40 2.33 10.64
CA ILE A 6 5.33 1.13 11.49
C ILE A 6 5.66 -0.11 10.64
N THR A 7 6.64 -0.89 11.07
CA THR A 7 7.00 -2.17 10.46
C THR A 7 6.91 -3.28 11.49
N GLU A 8 6.01 -4.22 11.30
CA GLU A 8 5.89 -5.42 12.12
C GLU A 8 5.92 -6.65 11.22
N GLY A 9 6.95 -7.49 11.37
CA GLY A 9 7.09 -8.71 10.61
C GLY A 9 8.55 -9.00 10.27
N LYS A 10 8.87 -10.28 10.06
CA LYS A 10 10.26 -10.75 9.92
C LYS A 10 11.02 -10.11 8.75
N THR A 11 10.31 -9.70 7.71
CA THR A 11 10.84 -9.14 6.46
C THR A 11 9.91 -8.04 5.96
N ALA A 12 9.43 -7.20 6.88
CA ALA A 12 8.56 -6.08 6.55
C ALA A 12 9.38 -4.81 6.26
N LEU A 13 8.95 -4.03 5.27
CA LEU A 13 9.52 -2.75 4.89
C LEU A 13 8.40 -1.71 4.76
N SER A 14 8.56 -0.55 5.39
CA SER A 14 7.62 0.56 5.29
C SER A 14 8.38 1.85 4.98
N VAL A 15 8.05 2.45 3.84
CA VAL A 15 8.71 3.65 3.32
C VAL A 15 7.64 4.69 2.99
N GLY A 16 7.62 5.79 3.73
CA GLY A 16 6.68 6.88 3.51
C GLY A 16 6.07 7.36 4.82
N ASP A 17 5.58 8.59 4.82
CA ASP A 17 4.97 9.18 6.01
C ASP A 17 3.68 8.42 6.39
N SER A 18 3.48 8.09 7.66
CA SER A 18 2.31 7.32 8.15
C SER A 18 2.09 5.97 7.44
N SER A 19 3.17 5.29 7.06
CA SER A 19 3.11 3.99 6.39
C SER A 19 3.14 2.84 7.40
N ILE A 20 2.34 1.78 7.19
CA ILE A 20 2.22 0.63 8.10
C ILE A 20 2.37 -0.66 7.31
N ALA A 21 3.43 -1.43 7.59
CA ALA A 21 3.64 -2.76 7.03
C ALA A 21 3.54 -3.81 8.16
N ARG A 22 2.45 -4.58 8.19
CA ARG A 22 2.19 -5.61 9.20
C ARG A 22 2.08 -7.01 8.58
N GLY A 23 3.15 -7.79 8.68
CA GLY A 23 3.15 -9.24 8.51
C GLY A 23 4.41 -9.76 7.81
N LYS A 24 4.49 -11.08 7.61
CA LYS A 24 5.69 -11.75 7.08
C LYS A 24 5.87 -11.37 5.60
N THR A 25 7.04 -10.88 5.19
CA THR A 25 7.32 -10.40 3.83
C THR A 25 6.32 -9.35 3.33
N SER A 26 6.26 -8.18 3.98
CA SER A 26 5.33 -7.10 3.60
C SER A 26 6.06 -5.82 3.22
N ILE A 27 5.77 -5.26 2.04
CA ILE A 27 6.40 -4.02 1.56
C ILE A 27 5.32 -2.96 1.42
N THR A 28 5.49 -1.83 2.07
CA THR A 28 4.61 -0.66 1.96
C THR A 28 5.43 0.53 1.53
N MET A 29 5.04 1.15 0.42
CA MET A 29 5.67 2.36 -0.09
C MET A 29 4.62 3.42 -0.39
N GLY A 30 4.76 4.62 0.19
CA GLY A 30 3.88 5.76 -0.03
C GLY A 30 3.28 6.33 1.26
N LYS A 31 2.65 7.51 1.15
CA LYS A 31 2.12 8.22 2.31
C LYS A 31 0.79 7.63 2.77
N SER A 32 0.61 7.46 4.08
CA SER A 32 -0.65 7.01 4.70
C SER A 32 -1.13 5.64 4.19
N SER A 33 -0.19 4.74 3.91
CA SER A 33 -0.44 3.42 3.32
C SER A 33 -0.36 2.30 4.35
N ILE A 34 -1.26 1.31 4.27
CA ILE A 34 -1.40 0.25 5.25
C ILE A 34 -1.43 -1.10 4.54
N THR A 35 -0.44 -1.94 4.83
CA THR A 35 -0.34 -3.30 4.32
C THR A 35 -0.43 -4.28 5.49
N ARG A 36 -1.31 -5.26 5.40
CA ARG A 36 -1.49 -6.31 6.40
C ARG A 36 -1.53 -7.70 5.78
N GLY A 37 -0.62 -8.57 6.19
CA GLY A 37 -0.67 -10.01 5.92
C GLY A 37 0.65 -10.60 5.44
N VAL A 38 0.62 -11.65 4.61
CA VAL A 38 1.83 -12.43 4.28
C VAL A 38 2.16 -12.33 2.80
N THR A 39 3.39 -11.91 2.48
CA THR A 39 3.86 -11.75 1.09
C THR A 39 3.02 -10.70 0.36
N THR A 40 3.01 -9.47 0.87
CA THR A 40 2.14 -8.40 0.35
C THR A 40 2.95 -7.17 -0.01
N THR A 41 2.59 -6.51 -1.11
CA THR A 41 3.28 -5.33 -1.60
C THR A 41 2.26 -4.25 -1.92
N SER A 42 2.38 -3.09 -1.29
CA SER A 42 1.53 -1.92 -1.55
C SER A 42 2.41 -0.74 -1.92
N MET A 43 2.18 -0.14 -3.09
CA MET A 43 2.89 1.06 -3.52
C MET A 43 1.91 2.14 -3.99
N GLY A 44 2.05 3.33 -3.41
CA GLY A 44 1.24 4.52 -3.69
C GLY A 44 0.71 5.17 -2.42
N ASP A 45 0.06 6.33 -2.56
CA ASP A 45 -0.46 7.09 -1.42
C ASP A 45 -1.88 6.63 -1.03
N SER A 46 -2.16 6.59 0.27
CA SER A 46 -3.45 6.20 0.84
C SER A 46 -3.90 4.82 0.37
N THR A 47 -3.00 3.84 0.34
CA THR A 47 -3.31 2.47 -0.07
C THR A 47 -3.63 1.58 1.13
N ILE A 48 -4.59 0.67 0.98
CA ILE A 48 -4.90 -0.33 2.00
C ILE A 48 -4.90 -1.71 1.36
N THR A 49 -4.01 -2.57 1.84
CA THR A 49 -3.78 -3.90 1.30
C THR A 49 -3.88 -4.93 2.41
N ARG A 50 -4.76 -5.93 2.25
CA ARG A 50 -5.02 -6.95 3.28
C ARG A 50 -5.05 -8.36 2.70
N GLY A 51 -4.29 -9.28 3.27
CA GLY A 51 -4.41 -10.72 3.02
C GLY A 51 -3.08 -11.41 2.71
N LYS A 52 -3.10 -12.39 1.81
CA LYS A 52 -1.89 -13.13 1.41
C LYS A 52 -1.56 -12.80 -0.04
N THR A 53 -0.29 -12.85 -0.42
CA THR A 53 0.15 -12.82 -1.84
C THR A 53 -0.59 -11.74 -2.65
N THR A 54 -0.59 -10.52 -2.13
CA THR A 54 -1.37 -9.41 -2.69
C THR A 54 -0.48 -8.26 -3.11
N ILE A 55 -0.74 -7.72 -4.30
CA ILE A 55 -0.04 -6.56 -4.84
C ILE A 55 -1.06 -5.45 -5.10
N SER A 56 -0.80 -4.26 -4.57
CA SER A 56 -1.66 -3.10 -4.69
C SER A 56 -0.85 -1.90 -5.13
N LEU A 57 -1.25 -1.28 -6.24
CA LEU A 57 -0.48 -0.22 -6.89
C LEU A 57 -1.39 0.96 -7.22
N GLY A 58 -0.99 2.17 -6.82
CA GLY A 58 -1.69 3.40 -7.16
C GLY A 58 -2.17 4.22 -5.96
N ARG A 59 -2.85 5.33 -6.22
CA ARG A 59 -3.34 6.25 -5.17
C ARG A 59 -4.76 5.89 -4.75
N ALA A 60 -5.05 5.96 -3.45
CA ALA A 60 -6.36 5.66 -2.87
C ALA A 60 -6.87 4.24 -3.26
N ASN A 61 -5.97 3.25 -3.21
CA ASN A 61 -6.30 1.88 -3.61
C ASN A 61 -6.70 1.01 -2.42
N PHE A 62 -7.57 0.03 -2.66
CA PHE A 62 -7.98 -0.95 -1.67
C PHE A 62 -7.93 -2.35 -2.28
N SER A 63 -7.11 -3.26 -1.73
CA SER A 63 -7.03 -4.66 -2.17
C SER A 63 -7.17 -5.63 -1.00
N ARG A 64 -8.01 -6.66 -1.18
CA ARG A 64 -8.24 -7.71 -0.16
C ARG A 64 -8.30 -9.10 -0.79
N GLY A 65 -7.57 -10.07 -0.25
CA GLY A 65 -7.66 -11.48 -0.66
C GLY A 65 -6.37 -12.28 -0.49
N LYS A 66 -6.35 -13.51 -1.00
CA LYS A 66 -5.21 -14.45 -0.84
C LYS A 66 -4.23 -14.43 -2.03
N THR A 67 -4.71 -13.99 -3.20
CA THR A 67 -3.94 -13.81 -4.43
C THR A 67 -4.64 -12.74 -5.22
N THR A 68 -4.32 -11.47 -4.98
CA THR A 68 -5.00 -10.35 -5.64
C THR A 68 -4.01 -9.33 -6.13
N THR A 69 -4.30 -8.76 -7.30
CA THR A 69 -3.47 -7.73 -7.91
C THR A 69 -4.40 -6.58 -8.30
N SER A 70 -4.26 -5.44 -7.63
CA SER A 70 -5.10 -4.27 -7.86
C SER A 70 -4.24 -3.11 -8.29
N PHE A 71 -4.57 -2.50 -9.43
CA PHE A 71 -3.92 -1.29 -9.92
C PHE A 71 -4.98 -0.20 -10.03
N ARG A 72 -4.87 0.87 -9.23
CA ARG A 72 -5.76 2.03 -9.31
C ARG A 72 -4.99 3.22 -9.85
N LYS A 73 -5.25 3.55 -11.12
CA LYS A 73 -4.73 4.78 -11.71
C LYS A 73 -5.45 5.96 -11.05
N ALA A 74 -4.69 6.95 -10.58
CA ALA A 74 -5.27 8.21 -10.14
C ALA A 74 -6.09 8.77 -11.32
N LEU A 75 -7.40 8.94 -11.14
CA LEU A 75 -8.24 9.63 -12.09
C LEU A 75 -7.69 11.06 -12.18
N MET A 76 -7.05 11.42 -13.30
CA MET A 76 -6.75 12.83 -13.54
C MET A 76 -8.09 13.57 -13.53
N PRO A 77 -8.31 14.58 -12.66
CA PRO A 77 -9.48 15.43 -12.80
C PRO A 77 -9.38 16.05 -14.20
N LYS A 78 -10.37 15.77 -15.06
CA LYS A 78 -10.50 16.42 -16.37
C LYS A 78 -10.28 17.92 -16.15
N ARG A 79 -9.27 18.49 -16.82
CA ARG A 79 -9.11 19.95 -16.93
C ARG A 79 -10.50 20.50 -17.25
N ARG A 80 -11.11 21.24 -16.32
CA ARG A 80 -12.19 22.16 -16.66
C ARG A 80 -11.54 23.22 -17.54
N THR A 81 -11.53 22.96 -18.85
CA THR A 81 -11.31 24.00 -19.84
C THR A 81 -12.46 24.99 -19.66
N LYS A 82 -12.10 26.20 -19.23
CA LYS A 82 -13.00 27.34 -19.21
C LYS A 82 -13.27 27.78 -20.64
#